data_AF-L0DUZ7-F1
#
_entry.id   AF-L0DUZ7-F1
#
_cell.length_a   1.000
_cell.length_b   1.000
_cell.length_c   1.000
_cell.angle_alpha   90.00
_cell.angle_beta   90.00
_cell.angle_gamma   90.00
#
_symmetry.space_group_name_H-M   'P 1'
#
loop_
_entity.id
_entity.type
_entity.pdbx_description
1 polymer ?
#
loop_
_entity_poly.entity_id
_entity_poly.type
_entity_poly.pdbx_seq_one_letter_code
_entity_poly.pdbx_strand_id
1 'polypeptide(L)'
;MPIQGPLAALGPLRLSETDRETLQREVAGLPSEIATDDIESRLFDLTALRMQLALVEADENAFEPHRKRVVEIAMLLEEKATIPAVAAQLEYLAGLQESAFWEGISLAGLEELRLRLRGLVPFLDKKSRTIVYTDFKDEVLGVRDGEAVSIPKMTGAQYEKKVNDYLRQHLDHLVIRRLRTNQPLTAMDLKGLETTLVEIGEEDGETLLSALLARSESPSLAHFVRGLVGLDRTAAQAAFSRFLNDRSLTPQQIRFVEMVIDQLTARGVMDASALYEPPFSSLHAGGPDELFAGRENVIDAVFQTLASLEPRIRDTAG
;
A
#
# COMPACT_ATOMS: atom_id res chain seq x y z
N MET A 1 -26.11 24.86 -73.58
CA MET A 1 -27.17 24.94 -72.56
C MET A 1 -26.72 24.07 -71.39
N PRO A 2 -26.49 24.65 -70.20
CA PRO A 2 -25.72 24.02 -69.13
C PRO A 2 -26.63 23.21 -68.20
N ILE A 3 -26.11 22.12 -67.64
CA ILE A 3 -26.70 21.47 -66.47
C ILE A 3 -25.71 21.70 -65.32
N GLN A 4 -26.06 22.66 -64.47
CA GLN A 4 -25.41 22.90 -63.19
C GLN A 4 -25.70 21.73 -62.25
N GLY A 5 -24.66 21.18 -61.64
CA GLY A 5 -24.74 20.42 -60.38
C GLY A 5 -23.56 20.85 -59.52
N PRO A 6 -23.77 21.42 -58.32
CA PRO A 6 -22.72 22.12 -57.61
C PRO A 6 -21.75 21.14 -56.94
N LEU A 7 -20.46 21.40 -57.14
CA LEU A 7 -19.36 20.90 -56.34
C LEU A 7 -19.43 21.62 -54.98
N ALA A 8 -20.21 21.08 -54.04
CA ALA A 8 -20.40 21.66 -52.71
C ALA A 8 -19.55 20.92 -51.67
N ALA A 9 -18.51 21.61 -51.20
CA ALA A 9 -17.92 21.57 -49.86
C ALA A 9 -18.09 20.27 -49.04
N LEU A 10 -17.02 19.48 -48.96
CA LEU A 10 -16.81 18.54 -47.86
C LEU A 10 -16.55 19.33 -46.57
N GLY A 11 -17.63 19.76 -45.91
CA GLY A 11 -17.59 20.10 -44.48
C GLY A 11 -17.27 18.86 -43.63
N PRO A 12 -16.92 19.00 -42.34
CA PRO A 12 -16.63 17.85 -41.48
C PRO A 12 -17.79 16.87 -41.57
N LEU A 13 -17.49 15.61 -41.92
CA LEU A 13 -18.45 14.50 -41.99
C LEU A 13 -19.16 14.38 -40.65
N ARG A 14 -20.28 15.09 -40.49
CA ARG A 14 -21.17 14.96 -39.34
C ARG A 14 -22.03 13.76 -39.62
N LEU A 15 -21.71 12.66 -38.96
CA LEU A 15 -22.57 11.47 -38.93
C LEU A 15 -23.95 11.89 -38.41
N SER A 16 -24.99 11.64 -39.20
CA SER A 16 -26.36 11.80 -38.75
C SER A 16 -26.69 10.73 -37.70
N GLU A 17 -27.76 10.94 -36.94
CA GLU A 17 -28.22 9.97 -35.93
C GLU A 17 -28.56 8.62 -36.56
N THR A 18 -29.12 8.65 -37.77
CA THR A 18 -29.40 7.48 -38.59
C THR A 18 -28.13 6.77 -39.07
N ASP A 19 -27.07 7.51 -39.40
CA ASP A 19 -25.78 6.92 -39.75
C ASP A 19 -25.16 6.19 -38.56
N ARG A 20 -25.31 6.74 -37.35
CA ARG A 20 -24.82 6.12 -36.10
C ARG A 20 -25.57 4.84 -35.78
N GLU A 21 -26.90 4.84 -35.90
CA GLU A 21 -27.72 3.63 -35.71
C GLU A 21 -27.36 2.54 -36.72
N THR A 22 -27.12 2.92 -37.97
CA THR A 22 -26.74 1.98 -39.03
C THR A 22 -25.37 1.36 -38.75
N LEU A 23 -24.38 2.18 -38.35
CA LEU A 23 -23.06 1.70 -37.95
C LEU A 23 -23.12 0.77 -36.73
N GLN A 24 -23.97 1.08 -35.76
CA GLN A 24 -24.13 0.27 -34.55
C GLN A 24 -24.80 -1.08 -34.83
N ARG A 25 -25.75 -1.13 -35.78
CA ARG A 25 -26.49 -2.35 -36.10
C ARG A 25 -25.75 -3.26 -37.08
N GLU A 26 -25.09 -2.69 -38.08
CA GLU A 26 -24.58 -3.45 -39.23
C GLU A 26 -23.06 -3.58 -39.23
N VAL A 27 -22.33 -2.69 -38.56
CA VAL A 27 -20.86 -2.64 -38.59
C VAL A 27 -20.24 -3.03 -37.24
N ALA A 28 -20.83 -2.63 -36.12
CA ALA A 28 -20.27 -2.90 -34.79
C ALA A 28 -20.20 -4.40 -34.42
N GLY A 29 -21.03 -5.23 -35.05
CA GLY A 29 -21.05 -6.69 -34.85
C GLY A 29 -20.13 -7.47 -35.79
N LEU A 30 -19.47 -6.81 -36.75
CA LEU A 30 -18.52 -7.48 -37.63
C LEU A 30 -17.25 -7.82 -36.84
N PRO A 31 -16.75 -9.07 -36.90
CA PRO A 31 -15.46 -9.40 -36.30
C PRO A 31 -14.38 -8.56 -36.98
N SER A 32 -13.85 -7.56 -36.28
CA SER A 32 -12.62 -6.89 -36.72
C SER A 32 -11.46 -7.85 -36.46
N GLU A 33 -10.66 -8.18 -37.47
CA GLU A 33 -9.44 -9.03 -37.35
C GLU A 33 -8.34 -8.42 -36.47
N ILE A 34 -8.63 -7.34 -35.74
CA ILE A 34 -7.70 -6.67 -34.85
C ILE A 34 -7.67 -7.46 -33.55
N ALA A 35 -6.48 -7.96 -33.17
CA ALA A 35 -6.25 -8.55 -31.86
C ALA A 35 -6.80 -7.60 -30.79
N THR A 36 -7.82 -8.04 -30.08
CA THR A 36 -8.44 -7.22 -29.04
C THR A 36 -7.45 -7.13 -27.89
N ASP A 37 -6.91 -5.93 -27.66
CA ASP A 37 -6.08 -5.67 -26.48
C ASP A 37 -6.77 -6.13 -25.20
N ASP A 38 -6.00 -6.35 -24.14
CA ASP A 38 -6.57 -6.57 -22.81
C ASP A 38 -7.51 -5.42 -22.43
N ILE A 39 -8.59 -5.75 -21.72
CA ILE A 39 -9.62 -4.79 -21.32
C ILE A 39 -8.99 -3.67 -20.47
N GLU A 40 -8.03 -4.05 -19.65
CA GLU A 40 -7.24 -3.23 -18.76
C GLU A 40 -6.46 -2.16 -19.52
N SER A 41 -5.82 -2.52 -20.63
CA SER A 41 -5.11 -1.61 -21.52
C SER A 41 -6.05 -0.56 -22.12
N ARG A 42 -7.26 -0.96 -22.55
CA ARG A 42 -8.27 -0.04 -23.10
C ARG A 42 -8.86 0.89 -22.05
N LEU A 43 -9.12 0.40 -20.84
CA LEU A 43 -9.59 1.22 -19.73
C LEU A 43 -8.53 2.26 -19.33
N PHE A 44 -7.26 1.87 -19.39
CA PHE A 44 -6.16 2.78 -19.15
C PHE A 44 -6.06 3.85 -20.24
N ASP A 45 -6.16 3.48 -21.52
CA ASP A 45 -6.21 4.45 -22.62
C ASP A 45 -7.33 5.47 -22.43
N LEU A 46 -8.52 5.01 -22.07
CA LEU A 46 -9.66 5.90 -21.84
C LEU A 46 -9.34 6.90 -20.72
N THR A 47 -8.64 6.47 -19.66
CA THR A 47 -8.22 7.33 -18.57
C THR A 47 -7.22 8.38 -19.06
N ALA A 48 -6.19 7.97 -19.81
CA ALA A 48 -5.18 8.88 -20.36
C ALA A 48 -5.75 9.87 -21.38
N LEU A 49 -6.67 9.42 -22.25
CA LEU A 49 -7.36 10.27 -23.21
C LEU A 49 -8.27 11.30 -22.52
N ARG A 50 -8.95 10.92 -21.45
CA ARG A 50 -9.72 11.86 -20.62
C ARG A 50 -8.83 12.89 -19.93
N MET A 51 -7.63 12.50 -19.48
CA MET A 51 -6.65 13.45 -18.96
C MET A 51 -6.18 14.44 -20.02
N GLN A 52 -5.87 13.94 -21.23
CA GLN A 52 -5.48 14.79 -22.35
C GLN A 52 -6.60 15.79 -22.70
N LEU A 53 -7.85 15.34 -22.70
CA LEU A 53 -9.01 16.20 -22.92
C LEU A 53 -9.12 17.27 -21.83
N ALA A 54 -9.08 16.87 -20.55
CA ALA A 54 -9.15 17.79 -19.42
C ALA A 54 -8.03 18.84 -19.44
N LEU A 55 -6.81 18.43 -19.85
CA LEU A 55 -5.69 19.36 -20.01
C LEU A 55 -5.93 20.39 -21.11
N VAL A 56 -6.53 19.97 -22.25
CA VAL A 56 -6.86 20.88 -23.37
C VAL A 56 -8.01 21.80 -23.02
N GLU A 57 -8.99 21.31 -22.27
CA GLU A 57 -10.14 22.08 -21.79
C GLU A 57 -9.79 22.99 -20.59
N ALA A 58 -8.57 22.88 -20.05
CA ALA A 58 -8.12 23.54 -18.83
C ALA A 58 -9.03 23.25 -17.63
N ASP A 59 -9.62 22.06 -17.57
CA ASP A 59 -10.46 21.59 -16.49
C ASP A 59 -9.63 20.79 -15.47
N GLU A 60 -9.09 21.51 -14.49
CA GLU A 60 -8.32 20.90 -13.39
C GLU A 60 -9.15 19.93 -12.55
N ASN A 61 -10.47 20.17 -12.42
CA ASN A 61 -11.35 19.32 -11.63
C ASN A 61 -11.57 17.96 -12.30
N ALA A 62 -11.62 17.92 -13.63
CA ALA A 62 -11.66 16.68 -14.40
C ALA A 62 -10.27 16.00 -14.49
N PHE A 63 -9.19 16.77 -14.47
CA PHE A 63 -7.82 16.26 -14.59
C PHE A 63 -7.35 15.50 -13.35
N GLU A 64 -7.56 16.07 -12.16
CA GLU A 64 -7.02 15.55 -10.90
C GLU A 64 -7.47 14.12 -10.54
N PRO A 65 -8.75 13.71 -10.69
CA PRO A 65 -9.18 12.35 -10.43
C PRO A 65 -8.46 11.32 -11.30
N HIS A 66 -8.23 11.65 -12.56
CA HIS A 66 -7.52 10.78 -13.48
C HIS A 66 -6.02 10.73 -13.19
N ARG A 67 -5.41 11.86 -12.81
CA ARG A 67 -4.02 11.91 -12.31
C ARG A 67 -3.83 10.96 -11.13
N LYS A 68 -4.69 11.06 -10.11
CA LYS A 68 -4.65 10.17 -8.93
C LYS A 68 -4.76 8.69 -9.33
N ARG A 69 -5.64 8.36 -10.27
CA ARG A 69 -5.79 6.98 -10.77
C ARG A 69 -4.53 6.47 -11.45
N VAL A 70 -3.84 7.32 -12.22
CA VAL A 70 -2.56 6.96 -12.86
C VAL A 70 -1.46 6.75 -11.82
N VAL A 71 -1.39 7.59 -10.79
CA VAL A 71 -0.43 7.43 -9.68
C VAL A 71 -0.67 6.11 -8.94
N GLU A 72 -1.92 5.76 -8.65
CA GLU A 72 -2.27 4.48 -8.02
C GLU A 72 -1.84 3.28 -8.87
N ILE A 73 -2.06 3.35 -10.18
CA ILE A 73 -1.60 2.32 -11.13
C ILE A 73 -0.07 2.21 -11.09
N ALA A 74 0.65 3.33 -11.05
CA ALA A 74 2.10 3.33 -10.99
C ALA A 74 2.64 2.66 -9.72
N MET A 75 2.03 2.93 -8.56
CA MET A 75 2.38 2.30 -7.28
C MET A 75 2.16 0.79 -7.31
N LEU A 76 1.00 0.34 -7.80
CA LEU A 76 0.69 -1.09 -7.88
C LEU A 76 1.61 -1.83 -8.87
N LEU A 77 2.05 -1.14 -9.93
CA LEU A 77 3.04 -1.70 -10.86
C LEU A 77 4.42 -1.78 -10.21
N GLU A 78 4.83 -0.80 -9.41
CA GLU A 78 6.11 -0.82 -8.70
C GLU A 78 6.26 -2.05 -7.78
N GLU A 79 5.19 -2.49 -7.12
CA GLU A 79 5.16 -3.73 -6.32
C GLU A 79 5.46 -5.00 -7.15
N LYS A 80 5.30 -4.93 -8.48
CA LYS A 80 5.57 -6.03 -9.42
C LYS A 80 6.96 -5.92 -10.06
N ALA A 81 7.94 -5.31 -9.37
CA ALA A 81 9.32 -5.15 -9.82
C ALA A 81 10.03 -6.45 -10.26
N THR A 82 9.53 -7.62 -9.85
CA THR A 82 10.03 -8.94 -10.31
C THR A 82 9.78 -9.18 -11.81
N ILE A 83 8.85 -8.47 -12.43
CA ILE A 83 8.54 -8.57 -13.87
C ILE A 83 9.55 -7.71 -14.66
N PRO A 84 10.33 -8.27 -15.61
CA PRO A 84 11.37 -7.52 -16.34
C PRO A 84 10.87 -6.26 -17.06
N ALA A 85 9.66 -6.30 -17.62
CA ALA A 85 9.05 -5.15 -18.30
C ALA A 85 8.73 -3.99 -17.34
N VAL A 86 8.35 -4.31 -16.10
CA VAL A 86 8.11 -3.35 -15.03
C VAL A 86 9.43 -2.82 -14.47
N ALA A 87 10.40 -3.71 -14.22
CA ALA A 87 11.74 -3.36 -13.74
C ALA A 87 12.42 -2.30 -14.63
N ALA A 88 12.25 -2.41 -15.95
CA ALA A 88 12.77 -1.47 -16.93
C ALA A 88 12.18 -0.05 -16.84
N GLN A 89 11.05 0.14 -16.15
CA GLN A 89 10.34 1.42 -16.02
C GLN A 89 10.27 1.93 -14.57
N LEU A 90 11.00 1.32 -13.61
CA LEU A 90 10.90 1.69 -12.18
C LEU A 90 11.21 3.16 -11.91
N GLU A 91 12.24 3.72 -12.54
CA GLU A 91 12.59 5.14 -12.38
C GLU A 91 11.46 6.06 -12.87
N TYR A 92 10.80 5.67 -13.97
CA TYR A 92 9.65 6.40 -14.51
C TYR A 92 8.41 6.27 -13.60
N LEU A 93 8.17 5.09 -13.05
CA LEU A 93 7.08 4.83 -12.09
C LEU A 93 7.27 5.59 -10.77
N ALA A 94 8.50 5.71 -10.29
CA ALA A 94 8.83 6.52 -9.13
C ALA A 94 8.62 8.01 -9.42
N GLY A 95 9.07 8.48 -10.58
CA GLY A 95 8.87 9.87 -11.02
C GLY A 95 7.39 10.26 -11.08
N LEU A 96 6.51 9.39 -11.58
CA LEU A 96 5.06 9.63 -11.64
C LEU A 96 4.41 9.90 -10.28
N GLN A 97 5.02 9.46 -9.17
CA GLN A 97 4.49 9.67 -7.82
C GLN A 97 4.86 11.04 -7.25
N GLU A 98 5.89 11.68 -7.79
CA GLU A 98 6.37 12.98 -7.35
C GLU A 98 5.53 14.11 -7.96
N SER A 99 5.21 15.14 -7.17
CA SER A 99 4.43 16.29 -7.66
C SER A 99 5.13 17.02 -8.79
N ALA A 100 6.46 17.10 -8.74
CA ALA A 100 7.30 17.77 -9.73
C ALA A 100 7.19 17.18 -11.14
N PHE A 101 6.82 15.90 -11.28
CA PHE A 101 6.62 15.27 -12.59
C PHE A 101 5.40 15.87 -13.32
N TRP A 102 4.38 16.27 -12.56
CA TRP A 102 3.13 16.77 -13.10
C TRP A 102 3.17 18.28 -13.37
N GLU A 103 4.14 19.00 -12.81
CA GLU A 103 4.34 20.43 -13.04
C GLU A 103 4.71 20.69 -14.50
N GLY A 104 3.83 21.41 -15.22
CA GLY A 104 4.05 21.75 -16.62
C GLY A 104 3.87 20.57 -17.59
N ILE A 105 3.14 19.52 -17.20
CA ILE A 105 2.91 18.37 -18.07
C ILE A 105 2.19 18.77 -19.37
N SER A 106 2.71 18.27 -20.50
CA SER A 106 2.19 18.55 -21.83
C SER A 106 1.36 17.39 -22.38
N LEU A 107 0.58 17.66 -23.43
CA LEU A 107 -0.16 16.63 -24.17
C LEU A 107 0.77 15.50 -24.65
N ALA A 108 1.98 15.84 -25.11
CA ALA A 108 2.98 14.87 -25.53
C ALA A 108 3.48 14.01 -24.36
N GLY A 109 3.65 14.60 -23.18
CA GLY A 109 4.01 13.87 -21.97
C GLY A 109 2.92 12.88 -21.52
N LEU A 110 1.64 13.27 -21.63
CA LEU A 110 0.52 12.37 -21.36
C LEU A 110 0.40 11.24 -22.39
N GLU A 111 0.74 11.50 -23.65
CA GLU A 111 0.77 10.47 -24.68
C GLU A 111 1.91 9.46 -24.47
N GLU A 112 3.09 9.95 -24.10
CA GLU A 112 4.21 9.10 -23.70
C GLU A 112 3.85 8.22 -22.48
N LEU A 113 3.20 8.83 -21.48
CA LEU A 113 2.66 8.12 -20.32
C LEU A 113 1.70 7.02 -20.74
N ARG A 114 0.76 7.32 -21.64
CA ARG A 114 -0.21 6.35 -22.16
C ARG A 114 0.49 5.16 -22.78
N LEU A 115 1.45 5.40 -23.68
CA LEU A 115 2.16 4.36 -24.42
C LEU A 115 3.02 3.47 -23.50
N ARG A 116 3.74 4.08 -22.55
CA ARG A 116 4.63 3.36 -21.62
C ARG A 116 3.87 2.48 -20.64
N LEU A 117 2.78 2.99 -20.06
CA LEU A 117 2.02 2.28 -19.03
C LEU A 117 1.03 1.27 -19.61
N ARG A 118 0.49 1.49 -20.82
CA ARG A 118 -0.49 0.59 -21.46
C ARG A 118 -0.03 -0.86 -21.46
N GLY A 119 1.24 -1.12 -21.81
CA GLY A 119 1.79 -2.48 -21.86
C GLY A 119 2.02 -3.10 -20.49
N LEU A 120 1.97 -2.32 -19.41
CA LEU A 120 2.21 -2.76 -18.04
C LEU A 120 0.93 -3.03 -17.26
N VAL A 121 -0.15 -2.28 -17.54
CA VAL A 121 -1.44 -2.41 -16.81
C VAL A 121 -1.99 -3.85 -16.76
N PRO A 122 -1.85 -4.70 -17.81
CA PRO A 122 -2.31 -6.09 -17.75
C PRO A 122 -1.65 -6.95 -16.65
N PHE A 123 -0.49 -6.54 -16.12
CA PHE A 123 0.20 -7.24 -15.03
C PHE A 123 -0.42 -6.99 -13.64
N LEU A 124 -1.37 -6.06 -13.53
CA LEU A 124 -2.08 -5.83 -12.27
C LEU A 124 -3.02 -7.00 -11.98
N ASP A 125 -2.94 -7.55 -10.76
CA ASP A 125 -3.79 -8.65 -10.36
C ASP A 125 -5.26 -8.25 -10.46
N LYS A 126 -6.05 -9.11 -11.10
CA LYS A 126 -7.50 -8.96 -11.19
C LYS A 126 -8.08 -9.18 -9.79
N LYS A 127 -8.17 -8.12 -8.97
CA LYS A 127 -9.05 -8.17 -7.79
C LYS A 127 -10.42 -8.58 -8.29
N SER A 128 -10.93 -9.71 -7.80
CA SER A 128 -12.22 -10.27 -8.18
C SER A 128 -13.28 -9.18 -8.04
N ARG A 129 -13.71 -8.62 -9.16
CA ARG A 129 -14.84 -7.70 -9.19
C ARG A 129 -16.06 -8.56 -8.90
N THR A 130 -16.73 -8.34 -7.77
CA THR A 130 -18.10 -8.80 -7.60
C THR A 130 -18.91 -8.21 -8.75
N ILE A 131 -19.30 -9.04 -9.71
CA ILE A 131 -20.17 -8.64 -10.81
C ILE A 131 -21.55 -8.42 -10.17
N VAL A 132 -21.83 -7.19 -9.79
CA VAL A 132 -23.18 -6.79 -9.39
C VAL A 132 -23.94 -6.54 -10.69
N TYR A 133 -24.79 -7.49 -11.08
CA TYR A 133 -25.84 -7.22 -12.06
C TYR A 133 -26.87 -6.32 -11.37
N THR A 134 -26.78 -5.01 -11.60
CA THR A 134 -27.89 -4.10 -11.30
C THR A 134 -28.57 -3.77 -12.62
N ASP A 135 -29.76 -4.33 -12.79
CA ASP A 135 -30.72 -3.94 -13.82
C ASP A 135 -31.30 -2.58 -13.41
N PHE A 136 -30.73 -1.48 -13.91
CA PHE A 136 -31.24 -0.14 -13.64
C PHE A 136 -32.42 0.13 -14.59
N LYS A 137 -33.64 0.08 -14.06
CA LYS A 137 -34.73 0.88 -14.61
C LYS A 137 -34.50 2.31 -14.15
N ASP A 138 -34.11 3.18 -15.08
CA ASP A 138 -33.93 4.60 -14.82
C ASP A 138 -35.22 5.22 -14.25
N GLU A 139 -35.19 5.54 -12.97
CA GLU A 139 -36.11 6.47 -12.35
C GLU A 139 -35.27 7.52 -11.60
N VAL A 140 -35.23 8.74 -12.16
CA VAL A 140 -34.46 9.85 -11.61
C VAL A 140 -35.13 10.31 -10.30
N LEU A 141 -34.68 9.77 -9.17
CA LEU A 141 -35.11 10.19 -7.83
C LEU A 141 -34.19 11.33 -7.32
N GLY A 142 -34.37 12.52 -7.88
CA GLY A 142 -33.92 13.79 -7.30
C GLY A 142 -32.42 14.11 -7.45
N VAL A 143 -32.14 15.37 -7.76
CA VAL A 143 -30.80 15.95 -7.68
C VAL A 143 -30.50 16.22 -6.21
N ARG A 144 -29.60 15.44 -5.62
CA ARG A 144 -28.87 15.87 -4.42
C ARG A 144 -27.61 16.56 -4.91
N ASP A 145 -27.46 17.84 -4.59
CA ASP A 145 -26.14 18.46 -4.56
C ASP A 145 -25.31 17.65 -3.56
N GLY A 146 -24.42 16.81 -4.06
CA GLY A 146 -23.47 16.12 -3.21
C GLY A 146 -22.62 17.17 -2.52
N GLU A 147 -22.68 17.25 -1.20
CA GLU A 147 -21.64 17.93 -0.43
C GLU A 147 -20.30 17.46 -0.98
N ALA A 148 -19.45 18.43 -1.34
CA ALA A 148 -18.15 18.17 -1.91
C ALA A 148 -17.47 17.09 -1.09
N VAL A 149 -17.26 15.91 -1.70
CA VAL A 149 -16.52 14.82 -1.07
C VAL A 149 -15.16 15.43 -0.74
N SER A 150 -14.89 15.67 0.54
CA SER A 150 -13.58 16.12 1.00
C SER A 150 -12.60 15.05 0.60
N ILE A 151 -11.88 15.29 -0.50
CA ILE A 151 -10.96 14.31 -1.06
C ILE A 151 -9.72 14.35 -0.17
N PRO A 152 -9.33 13.25 0.47
CA PRO A 152 -8.19 13.26 1.35
C PRO A 152 -6.94 13.70 0.57
N LYS A 153 -6.18 14.64 1.15
CA LYS A 153 -4.95 15.20 0.54
C LYS A 153 -3.86 14.14 0.44
N MET A 154 -3.95 13.10 1.26
CA MET A 154 -3.00 12.01 1.34
C MET A 154 -3.69 10.65 1.32
N THR A 155 -3.13 9.72 0.54
CA THR A 155 -3.59 8.33 0.54
C THR A 155 -3.04 7.56 1.73
N GLY A 156 -3.72 6.48 2.14
CA GLY A 156 -3.27 5.62 3.25
C GLY A 156 -1.87 5.01 3.06
N ALA A 157 -1.45 4.75 1.81
CA ALA A 157 -0.12 4.22 1.50
C ALA A 157 0.97 5.30 1.60
N GLN A 158 0.70 6.53 1.13
CA GLN A 158 1.61 7.66 1.30
C GLN A 158 1.80 8.00 2.79
N TYR A 159 0.71 7.97 3.56
CA TYR A 159 0.77 8.17 5.00
C TYR A 159 1.62 7.10 5.68
N GLU A 160 1.41 5.82 5.35
CA GLU A 160 2.22 4.72 5.89
C GLU A 160 3.72 4.91 5.62
N LYS A 161 4.08 5.31 4.39
CA LYS A 161 5.47 5.61 4.02
C LYS A 161 6.04 6.75 4.87
N LYS A 162 5.32 7.88 4.98
CA LYS A 162 5.74 9.01 5.81
C LYS A 162 5.90 8.64 7.28
N VAL A 163 4.98 7.86 7.85
CA VAL A 163 5.06 7.38 9.23
C VAL A 163 6.29 6.51 9.43
N ASN A 164 6.56 5.56 8.52
CA ASN A 164 7.72 4.69 8.60
C ASN A 164 9.03 5.50 8.52
N ASP A 165 9.12 6.43 7.59
CA ASP A 165 10.28 7.32 7.43
C ASP A 165 10.48 8.19 8.68
N TYR A 166 9.41 8.77 9.22
CA TYR A 166 9.45 9.55 10.45
C TYR A 166 9.99 8.73 11.62
N LEU A 167 9.45 7.54 11.86
CA LEU A 167 9.87 6.67 12.97
C LEU A 167 11.34 6.22 12.82
N ARG A 168 11.81 5.97 11.60
CA ARG A 168 13.21 5.60 11.31
C ARG A 168 14.19 6.76 11.50
N GLN A 169 13.77 8.00 11.22
CA GLN A 169 14.61 9.19 11.40
C GLN A 169 14.66 9.63 12.87
N HIS A 170 13.64 9.32 13.66
CA HIS A 170 13.49 9.78 15.04
C HIS A 170 13.72 8.68 16.08
N LEU A 171 14.66 7.76 15.82
CA LEU A 171 14.98 6.66 16.75
C LEU A 171 15.46 7.14 18.13
N ASP A 172 16.02 8.35 18.20
CA ASP A 172 16.49 8.98 19.44
C ASP A 172 15.38 9.69 20.22
N HIS A 173 14.18 9.83 19.65
CA HIS A 173 13.04 10.40 20.33
C HIS A 173 12.73 9.57 21.58
N LEU A 174 12.48 10.24 22.72
CA LEU A 174 12.41 9.59 24.04
C LEU A 174 11.46 8.39 24.07
N VAL A 175 10.27 8.54 23.49
CA VAL A 175 9.22 7.51 23.45
C VAL A 175 9.63 6.32 22.58
N ILE A 176 10.20 6.59 21.41
CA ILE A 176 10.66 5.55 20.45
C ILE A 176 11.84 4.81 21.06
N ARG A 177 12.80 5.51 21.65
CA ARG A 177 13.93 4.91 22.37
C ARG A 177 13.46 4.03 23.54
N ARG A 178 12.45 4.47 24.30
CA ARG A 178 11.85 3.65 25.38
C ARG A 178 11.23 2.37 24.84
N LEU A 179 10.47 2.45 23.74
CA LEU A 179 9.91 1.28 23.05
C LEU A 179 11.00 0.30 22.61
N ARG A 180 12.07 0.80 21.98
CA ARG A 180 13.19 -0.02 21.49
C ARG A 180 13.96 -0.67 22.63
N THR A 181 14.13 0.02 23.76
CA THR A 181 14.90 -0.49 24.90
C THR A 181 14.06 -1.28 25.91
N ASN A 182 12.81 -1.62 25.54
CA ASN A 182 11.84 -2.29 26.41
C ASN A 182 11.63 -1.59 27.76
N GLN A 183 11.68 -0.26 27.76
CA GLN A 183 11.37 0.53 28.94
C GLN A 183 9.87 0.80 29.02
N PRO A 184 9.30 0.84 30.23
CA PRO A 184 7.88 1.11 30.42
C PRO A 184 7.53 2.51 29.93
N LEU A 185 6.40 2.61 29.24
CA LEU A 185 5.85 3.86 28.75
C LEU A 185 4.81 4.44 29.71
N THR A 186 4.67 5.75 29.70
CA THR A 186 3.54 6.44 30.33
C THR A 186 2.44 6.72 29.30
N ALA A 187 1.20 6.87 29.75
CA ALA A 187 0.09 7.23 28.86
C ALA A 187 0.30 8.59 28.16
N MET A 188 0.96 9.55 28.84
CA MET A 188 1.31 10.84 28.26
C MET A 188 2.33 10.73 27.12
N ASP A 189 3.33 9.86 27.27
CA ASP A 189 4.33 9.60 26.22
C ASP A 189 3.67 9.05 24.95
N LEU A 190 2.73 8.11 25.11
CA LEU A 190 2.01 7.51 23.99
C LEU A 190 1.11 8.53 23.29
N LYS A 191 0.41 9.38 24.06
CA LYS A 191 -0.45 10.43 23.53
C LYS A 191 0.36 11.46 22.73
N GLY A 192 1.54 11.84 23.19
CA GLY A 192 2.43 12.74 22.45
C GLY A 192 2.89 12.15 21.12
N LEU A 193 3.21 10.85 21.11
CA LEU A 193 3.56 10.15 19.87
C LEU A 193 2.37 10.06 18.91
N GLU A 194 1.18 9.75 19.43
CA GLU A 194 -0.06 9.72 18.65
C GLU A 194 -0.35 11.08 17.98
N THR A 195 -0.27 12.19 18.74
CA THR A 195 -0.43 13.54 18.19
C THR A 195 0.55 13.80 17.05
N THR A 196 1.82 13.42 17.24
CA THR A 196 2.84 13.63 16.20
C THR A 196 2.54 12.81 14.93
N LEU A 197 2.04 11.59 15.07
CA LEU A 197 1.66 10.76 13.92
C LEU A 197 0.42 11.32 13.21
N VAL A 198 -0.56 11.82 13.95
CA VAL A 198 -1.73 12.50 13.39
C VAL A 198 -1.32 13.75 12.61
N GLU A 199 -0.36 14.54 13.11
CA GLU A 199 0.14 15.73 12.42
C GLU A 199 0.78 15.42 11.05
N ILE A 200 1.46 14.26 10.91
CA ILE A 200 1.99 13.80 9.60
C ILE A 200 0.85 13.62 8.58
N GLY A 201 -0.31 13.20 9.09
CA GLY A 201 -1.56 12.97 8.38
C GLY A 201 -2.31 14.22 7.95
N GLU A 202 -1.87 15.40 8.40
CA GLU A 202 -2.55 16.68 8.23
C GLU A 202 -4.04 16.59 8.64
N GLU A 203 -4.96 17.11 7.82
CA GLU A 203 -6.40 17.15 8.08
C GLU A 203 -7.04 15.76 8.20
N ASP A 204 -6.45 14.73 7.59
CA ASP A 204 -6.97 13.36 7.58
C ASP A 204 -6.28 12.43 8.59
N GLY A 205 -5.37 12.96 9.43
CA GLY A 205 -4.43 12.15 10.18
C GLY A 205 -5.02 11.17 11.18
N GLU A 206 -6.10 11.54 11.88
CA GLU A 206 -6.78 10.62 12.81
C GLU A 206 -7.38 9.43 12.06
N THR A 207 -8.00 9.68 10.90
CA THR A 207 -8.62 8.66 10.07
C THR A 207 -7.57 7.75 9.43
N LEU A 208 -6.48 8.35 8.93
CA LEU A 208 -5.37 7.64 8.31
C LEU A 208 -4.61 6.78 9.33
N LEU A 209 -4.37 7.29 10.55
CA LEU A 209 -3.76 6.54 11.63
C LEU A 209 -4.64 5.37 12.07
N SER A 210 -5.94 5.60 12.25
CA SER A 210 -6.88 4.55 12.64
C SER A 210 -6.96 3.44 11.59
N ALA A 211 -7.03 3.82 10.31
CA ALA A 211 -7.04 2.87 9.19
C ALA A 211 -5.71 2.10 9.06
N LEU A 212 -4.58 2.75 9.32
CA LEU A 212 -3.26 2.12 9.33
C LEU A 212 -3.14 1.09 10.46
N LEU A 213 -3.55 1.46 11.68
CA LEU A 213 -3.55 0.55 12.82
C LEU A 213 -4.46 -0.67 12.58
N ALA A 214 -5.67 -0.46 12.05
CA ALA A 214 -6.58 -1.53 11.71
C ALA A 214 -6.00 -2.50 10.66
N ARG A 215 -5.31 -1.99 9.63
CA ARG A 215 -4.64 -2.81 8.61
C ARG A 215 -3.45 -3.60 9.17
N SER A 216 -2.74 -3.03 10.14
CA SER A 216 -1.55 -3.63 10.73
C SER A 216 -1.83 -4.77 11.71
N GLU A 217 -3.11 -5.03 12.03
CA GLU A 217 -3.57 -6.01 13.03
C GLU A 217 -2.87 -5.86 14.39
N SER A 218 -2.32 -4.67 14.67
CA SER A 218 -1.55 -4.42 15.88
C SER A 218 -2.49 -4.07 17.04
N PRO A 219 -2.35 -4.71 18.21
CA PRO A 219 -3.29 -4.53 19.32
C PRO A 219 -3.19 -3.15 19.99
N SER A 220 -2.09 -2.43 19.80
CA SER A 220 -1.97 -1.04 20.25
C SER A 220 -0.93 -0.26 19.45
N LEU A 221 -0.96 1.08 19.57
CA LEU A 221 0.03 1.96 18.95
C LEU A 221 1.46 1.60 19.37
N ALA A 222 1.67 1.20 20.62
CA ALA A 222 2.97 0.76 21.11
C ALA A 222 3.47 -0.51 20.39
N HIS A 223 2.57 -1.46 20.12
CA HIS A 223 2.90 -2.66 19.34
C HIS A 223 3.23 -2.33 17.90
N PHE A 224 2.40 -1.49 17.27
CA PHE A 224 2.60 -1.05 15.89
C PHE A 224 3.95 -0.36 15.70
N VAL A 225 4.23 0.66 16.52
CA VAL A 225 5.49 1.42 16.43
C VAL A 225 6.67 0.51 16.67
N ARG A 226 6.63 -0.36 17.70
CA ARG A 226 7.73 -1.30 17.96
C ARG A 226 7.91 -2.32 16.84
N GLY A 227 6.81 -2.75 16.21
CA GLY A 227 6.77 -3.54 14.99
C GLY A 227 7.60 -2.95 13.84
N LEU A 228 7.57 -1.62 13.72
CA LEU A 228 8.27 -0.89 12.66
C LEU A 228 9.73 -0.57 12.98
N VAL A 229 10.05 -0.21 14.23
CA VAL A 229 11.41 0.23 14.62
C VAL A 229 12.31 -0.87 15.14
N GLY A 230 11.76 -2.04 15.46
CA GLY A 230 12.52 -3.16 16.02
C GLY A 230 12.84 -3.00 17.52
N LEU A 231 13.35 -4.08 18.13
CA LEU A 231 13.87 -4.05 19.50
C LEU A 231 15.37 -3.74 19.48
N ASP A 232 15.86 -3.02 20.49
CA ASP A 232 17.29 -2.80 20.65
C ASP A 232 18.00 -4.13 20.97
N ARG A 233 19.12 -4.38 20.29
CA ARG A 233 19.87 -5.65 20.42
C ARG A 233 20.42 -5.85 21.82
N THR A 234 20.89 -4.79 22.47
CA THR A 234 21.44 -4.90 23.82
C THR A 234 20.33 -5.17 24.83
N ALA A 235 19.16 -4.55 24.66
CA ALA A 235 17.99 -4.82 25.49
C ALA A 235 17.49 -6.26 25.32
N ALA A 236 17.40 -6.75 24.08
CA ALA A 236 17.03 -8.13 23.78
C ALA A 236 18.01 -9.14 24.41
N GLN A 237 19.31 -8.93 24.22
CA GLN A 237 20.35 -9.79 24.81
C GLN A 237 20.31 -9.77 26.33
N ALA A 238 20.08 -8.60 26.95
CA ALA A 238 19.97 -8.48 28.40
C ALA A 238 18.79 -9.31 28.94
N ALA A 239 17.64 -9.27 28.26
CA ALA A 239 16.45 -10.04 28.62
C ALA A 239 16.69 -11.56 28.54
N PHE A 240 17.40 -12.03 27.51
CA PHE A 240 17.70 -13.45 27.32
C PHE A 240 19.05 -13.89 27.90
N SER A 241 19.72 -13.02 28.65
CA SER A 241 21.09 -13.25 29.13
C SER A 241 21.23 -14.49 30.02
N ARG A 242 20.17 -14.85 30.76
CA ARG A 242 20.13 -16.08 31.56
C ARG A 242 20.32 -17.33 30.70
N PHE A 243 19.70 -17.39 29.52
CA PHE A 243 19.77 -18.54 28.63
C PHE A 243 21.09 -18.56 27.85
N LEU A 244 21.55 -17.39 27.39
CA LEU A 244 22.83 -17.28 26.67
C LEU A 244 24.04 -17.70 27.53
N ASN A 245 23.97 -17.50 28.85
CA ASN A 245 25.04 -17.85 29.78
C ASN A 245 24.87 -19.25 30.43
N ASP A 246 23.79 -19.97 30.11
CA ASP A 246 23.54 -21.30 30.66
C ASP A 246 24.39 -22.35 29.94
N ARG A 247 25.48 -22.76 30.61
CA ARG A 247 26.42 -23.77 30.12
C ARG A 247 25.82 -25.16 29.96
N SER A 248 24.63 -25.41 30.50
CA SER A 248 23.95 -26.68 30.31
C SER A 248 23.33 -26.81 28.92
N LEU A 249 23.02 -25.70 28.24
CA LEU A 249 22.34 -25.68 26.93
C LEU A 249 23.22 -26.21 25.80
N THR A 250 22.58 -26.91 24.86
CA THR A 250 23.25 -27.40 23.65
C THR A 250 23.49 -26.25 22.67
N PRO A 251 24.43 -26.37 21.72
CA PRO A 251 24.65 -25.35 20.69
C PRO A 251 23.39 -25.04 19.87
N GLN A 252 22.54 -26.04 19.59
CA GLN A 252 21.27 -25.83 18.88
C GLN A 252 20.26 -25.05 19.72
N GLN A 253 20.19 -25.28 21.04
CA GLN A 253 19.33 -24.53 21.96
C GLN A 253 19.79 -23.08 22.12
N ILE A 254 21.09 -22.84 22.21
CA ILE A 254 21.65 -21.47 22.22
C ILE A 254 21.33 -20.77 20.89
N ARG A 255 21.51 -21.47 19.76
CA ARG A 255 21.17 -20.93 18.44
C ARG A 255 19.70 -20.56 18.32
N PHE A 256 18.80 -21.35 18.90
CA PHE A 256 17.38 -21.02 18.95
C PHE A 256 17.16 -19.67 19.67
N VAL A 257 17.76 -19.48 20.84
CA VAL A 257 17.65 -18.21 21.60
C VAL A 257 18.24 -17.04 20.82
N GLU A 258 19.39 -17.21 20.16
CA GLU A 258 19.97 -16.18 19.29
C GLU A 258 19.03 -15.79 18.15
N MET A 259 18.36 -16.76 17.53
CA MET A 259 17.38 -16.49 16.46
C MET A 259 16.15 -15.74 16.99
N VAL A 260 15.71 -16.03 18.22
CA VAL A 260 14.65 -15.25 18.88
C VAL A 260 15.09 -13.80 19.05
N ILE A 261 16.32 -13.58 19.54
CA ILE A 261 16.89 -12.24 19.69
C ILE A 261 16.98 -11.53 18.34
N ASP A 262 17.50 -12.18 17.30
CA ASP A 262 17.64 -11.60 15.97
C ASP A 262 16.29 -11.18 15.40
N GLN A 263 15.29 -12.04 15.50
CA GLN A 263 13.94 -11.75 15.02
C GLN A 263 13.25 -10.65 15.83
N LEU A 264 13.41 -10.61 17.16
CA LEU A 264 12.95 -9.50 18.00
C LEU A 264 13.65 -8.20 17.64
N THR A 265 14.95 -8.22 17.33
CA THR A 265 15.65 -7.01 16.91
C THR A 265 15.20 -6.49 15.55
N ALA A 266 14.84 -7.40 14.63
CA ALA A 266 14.39 -7.03 13.29
C ALA A 266 12.93 -6.55 13.27
N ARG A 267 12.03 -7.25 13.99
CA ARG A 267 10.58 -7.01 13.94
C ARG A 267 10.01 -6.35 15.19
N GLY A 268 10.75 -6.27 16.29
CA GLY A 268 10.37 -5.59 17.54
C GLY A 268 9.29 -6.28 18.37
N VAL A 269 8.41 -7.04 17.74
CA VAL A 269 7.39 -7.87 18.37
C VAL A 269 7.44 -9.26 17.76
N MET A 270 7.05 -10.26 18.55
CA MET A 270 6.97 -11.64 18.11
C MET A 270 5.88 -12.34 18.91
N ASP A 271 4.98 -13.03 18.22
CA ASP A 271 4.02 -13.93 18.84
C ASP A 271 4.68 -15.27 19.19
N ALA A 272 4.26 -15.89 20.29
CA ALA A 272 4.79 -17.19 20.72
C ALA A 272 4.60 -18.28 19.65
N SER A 273 3.50 -18.24 18.88
CA SER A 273 3.23 -19.18 17.80
C SER A 273 4.27 -19.14 16.67
N ALA A 274 4.90 -17.98 16.45
CA ALA A 274 5.93 -17.81 15.41
C ALA A 274 7.17 -18.70 15.66
N LEU A 275 7.38 -19.18 16.89
CA LEU A 275 8.47 -20.10 17.23
C LEU A 275 8.28 -21.51 16.66
N TYR A 276 7.09 -21.83 16.17
CA TYR A 276 6.78 -23.08 15.47
C TYR A 276 6.87 -22.96 13.94
N GLU A 277 7.14 -21.76 13.43
CA GLU A 277 7.26 -21.47 12.00
C GLU A 277 8.73 -21.34 11.55
N PRO A 278 9.02 -21.41 10.24
CA PRO A 278 10.35 -21.07 9.73
C PRO A 278 10.73 -19.63 10.11
N PRO A 279 11.98 -19.35 10.54
CA PRO A 279 13.16 -20.22 10.47
C PRO A 279 13.37 -21.17 11.68
N PHE A 280 12.56 -21.05 12.74
CA PHE A 280 12.75 -21.81 13.99
C PHE A 280 12.53 -23.31 13.82
N SER A 281 11.49 -23.69 13.07
CA SER A 281 11.18 -25.08 12.75
C SER A 281 12.27 -25.80 11.95
N SER A 282 13.23 -25.07 11.36
CA SER A 282 14.36 -25.66 10.64
C SER A 282 15.46 -26.19 11.58
N LEU A 283 15.48 -25.78 12.84
CA LEU A 283 16.47 -26.25 13.81
C LEU A 283 16.18 -27.68 14.29
N HIS A 284 14.90 -28.03 14.40
CA HIS A 284 14.45 -29.36 14.80
C HIS A 284 13.07 -29.67 14.22
N ALA A 285 12.90 -30.86 13.64
CA ALA A 285 11.65 -31.25 12.95
C ALA A 285 10.42 -31.28 13.86
N GLY A 286 10.63 -31.50 15.16
CA GLY A 286 9.58 -31.46 16.19
C GLY A 286 9.35 -30.10 16.84
N GLY A 287 9.98 -29.04 16.33
CA GLY A 287 9.83 -27.68 16.87
C GLY A 287 10.55 -27.44 18.21
N PRO A 288 10.22 -26.33 18.90
CA PRO A 288 10.87 -25.94 20.14
C PRO A 288 10.68 -26.96 21.28
N ASP A 289 9.53 -27.60 21.38
CA ASP A 289 9.24 -28.54 22.47
C ASP A 289 10.19 -29.75 22.43
N GLU A 290 10.40 -30.32 21.25
CA GLU A 290 11.33 -31.44 21.06
C GLU A 290 12.80 -30.98 21.12
N LEU A 291 13.12 -29.76 20.65
CA LEU A 291 14.47 -29.20 20.77
C LEU A 291 14.91 -29.05 22.24
N PHE A 292 13.95 -28.78 23.13
CA PHE A 292 14.16 -28.66 24.56
C PHE A 292 13.62 -29.87 25.35
N ALA A 293 13.46 -31.03 24.71
CA ALA A 293 12.99 -32.25 25.36
C ALA A 293 13.84 -32.60 26.60
N GLY A 294 13.18 -32.91 27.71
CA GLY A 294 13.82 -33.12 29.02
C GLY A 294 14.26 -31.83 29.73
N ARG A 295 13.93 -30.66 29.16
CA ARG A 295 14.21 -29.30 29.69
C ARG A 295 13.05 -28.34 29.46
N GLU A 296 11.83 -28.83 29.64
CA GLU A 296 10.57 -28.08 29.49
C GLU A 296 10.60 -26.74 30.24
N ASN A 297 11.12 -26.74 31.48
CA ASN A 297 11.29 -25.53 32.28
C ASN A 297 12.10 -24.39 31.60
N VAL A 298 13.02 -24.74 30.69
CA VAL A 298 13.83 -23.76 29.97
C VAL A 298 13.01 -23.11 28.86
N ILE A 299 12.33 -23.91 28.05
CA ILE A 299 11.51 -23.39 26.94
C ILE A 299 10.32 -22.58 27.48
N ASP A 300 9.69 -23.04 28.56
CA ASP A 300 8.64 -22.28 29.25
C ASP A 300 9.17 -20.93 29.73
N ALA A 301 10.38 -20.90 30.28
CA ALA A 301 11.00 -19.64 30.70
C ALA A 301 11.34 -18.72 29.51
N VAL A 302 11.69 -19.27 28.35
CA VAL A 302 11.89 -18.50 27.11
C VAL A 302 10.57 -17.86 26.67
N PHE A 303 9.46 -18.63 26.64
CA PHE A 303 8.12 -18.11 26.35
C PHE A 303 7.67 -17.05 27.35
N GLN A 304 7.91 -17.25 28.65
CA GLN A 304 7.62 -16.25 29.69
C GLN A 304 8.45 -14.98 29.50
N THR A 305 9.72 -15.11 29.11
CA THR A 305 10.59 -13.96 28.83
C THR A 305 10.04 -13.19 27.63
N LEU A 306 9.65 -13.89 26.56
CA LEU A 306 9.03 -13.28 25.38
C LEU A 306 7.73 -12.54 25.72
N ALA A 307 6.83 -13.14 26.52
CA ALA A 307 5.61 -12.47 27.00
C ALA A 307 5.91 -11.28 27.93
N SER A 308 7.03 -11.31 28.68
CA SER A 308 7.45 -10.18 29.51
C SER A 308 7.94 -8.98 28.71
N LEU A 309 8.36 -9.23 27.46
CA LEU A 309 8.83 -8.20 26.55
C LEU A 309 7.68 -7.52 25.81
N GLU A 310 6.41 -7.91 25.95
CA GLU A 310 5.31 -7.17 25.30
C GLU A 310 5.27 -5.71 25.77
N PRO A 311 4.97 -4.73 24.89
CA PRO A 311 4.89 -3.33 25.26
C PRO A 311 3.81 -3.11 26.33
N ARG A 312 4.23 -2.81 27.56
CA ARG A 312 3.33 -2.50 28.68
C ARG A 312 3.23 -1.00 28.89
N ILE A 313 1.99 -0.51 28.97
CA ILE A 313 1.68 0.85 29.38
C ILE A 313 1.55 0.84 30.91
N ARG A 314 2.28 1.72 31.61
CA ARG A 314 2.05 1.93 33.04
C ARG A 314 0.82 2.83 33.18
N ASP A 315 -0.25 2.29 33.74
CA ASP A 315 -1.33 3.12 34.26
C ASP A 315 -0.77 3.93 35.43
N THR A 316 -0.72 5.24 35.27
CA THR A 316 -0.54 6.14 36.41
C THR A 316 -1.81 6.05 37.25
N ALA A 317 -1.80 5.17 38.26
CA ALA A 317 -2.67 5.34 39.42
C ALA A 317 -2.38 6.74 40.00
N GLY A 318 -3.43 7.53 40.16
CA GLY A 318 -3.36 8.84 40.83
C GLY A 318 -2.96 8.74 42.28
#